data_AF-A0A0N4Y427-F1
#
_entry.id   AF-A0A0N4Y427-F1
#
_cell.length_a   1.000
_cell.length_b   1.000
_cell.length_c   1.000
_cell.angle_alpha   90.00
_cell.angle_beta   90.00
_cell.angle_gamma   90.00
#
_symmetry.space_group_name_H-M   'P 1'
#
loop_
_entity.id
_entity.type
_entity.pdbx_description
1 polymer ?
#
loop_
_entity_poly.entity_id
_entity_poly.type
_entity_poly.pdbx_seq_one_letter_code
_entity_poly.pdbx_strand_id
1 'polypeptide(L)'
;MPEFGSGRIRPAPVEPLLENKSEQLDSLSVDAEIPKVTIPDFTLDITAGPGTGKVSVRELNITKFNSPKFEFSLGDDGLSWSSMRGAVWESGWVQVLAVDIRVNVSARLLGRYDRPQIEIGRCTADVLYFDFEIGGGVIPWLVNLFRDDISKVIKQAIHNQACDTARSILLVQFNDFLMTLPLHVPIGNNFYVDYAVDRNITYTRQFVEAELLADVVYGTDSCHLQHVEPWDGQFFLSE
;
A
#
# COMPACT_ATOMS: atom_id res chain seq x y z
N MET A 1 -7.10 18.25 44.48
CA MET A 1 -7.31 18.12 43.02
C MET A 1 -5.95 18.25 42.36
N PRO A 2 -5.36 17.18 41.78
CA PRO A 2 -4.15 17.34 41.01
C PRO A 2 -4.51 17.66 39.55
N GLU A 3 -3.82 18.64 38.98
CA GLU A 3 -3.87 18.99 37.56
C GLU A 3 -3.21 17.88 36.73
N PHE A 4 -3.91 17.37 35.72
CA PHE A 4 -3.39 16.42 34.75
C PHE A 4 -2.68 17.18 33.62
N GLY A 5 -1.38 16.94 33.46
CA GLY A 5 -0.55 17.57 32.44
C GLY A 5 -0.70 16.90 31.08
N SER A 6 -1.12 17.66 30.07
CA SER A 6 -1.02 17.31 28.65
C SER A 6 0.46 17.17 28.26
N GLY A 7 0.97 15.92 28.24
CA GLY A 7 2.34 15.62 27.86
C GLY A 7 2.51 15.51 26.34
N ARG A 8 3.11 16.52 25.71
CA ARG A 8 3.52 16.47 24.29
C ARG A 8 4.76 15.58 24.16
N ILE A 9 4.59 14.35 23.68
CA ILE A 9 5.73 13.48 23.35
C ILE A 9 6.38 14.03 22.08
N ARG A 10 7.59 14.59 22.19
CA ARG A 10 8.34 15.00 21.00
C ARG A 10 8.88 13.76 20.28
N PRO A 11 8.75 13.66 18.94
CA PRO A 11 9.38 12.58 18.21
C PRO A 11 10.90 12.67 18.36
N ALA A 12 11.52 11.52 18.64
CA ALA A 12 12.97 11.39 18.57
C ALA A 12 13.42 11.52 17.10
N PRO A 13 14.60 12.09 16.81
CA PRO A 13 15.14 12.12 15.46
C PRO A 13 15.29 10.69 14.94
N VAL A 14 14.75 10.42 13.75
CA VAL A 14 14.98 9.13 13.07
C VAL A 14 16.47 9.07 12.69
N GLU A 15 17.19 8.16 13.33
CA GLU A 15 18.63 7.99 13.14
C GLU A 15 18.88 7.31 11.76
N PRO A 16 19.83 7.79 10.94
CA PRO A 16 20.03 7.37 9.54
C PRO A 16 20.41 5.88 9.35
N LEU A 17 20.61 5.14 10.43
CA LEU A 17 20.89 3.70 10.42
C LEU A 17 19.63 2.82 10.27
N LEU A 18 18.44 3.35 10.60
CA LEU A 18 17.17 2.64 10.44
C LEU A 18 16.66 2.69 9.00
N GLU A 19 16.86 3.82 8.31
CA GLU A 19 16.44 4.05 6.93
C GLU A 19 17.11 3.06 5.95
N ASN A 20 18.39 2.77 6.17
CA ASN A 20 19.17 1.80 5.37
C ASN A 20 18.77 0.33 5.63
N LYS A 21 18.17 0.03 6.80
CA LYS A 21 17.69 -1.31 7.16
C LYS A 21 16.25 -1.54 6.70
N SER A 22 15.40 -0.52 6.71
CA SER A 22 14.05 -0.61 6.16
C SER A 22 14.08 -0.81 4.64
N GLU A 23 14.91 -0.05 3.91
CA GLU A 23 15.07 -0.24 2.45
C GLU A 23 15.53 -1.67 2.08
N GLN A 24 16.40 -2.28 2.91
CA GLN A 24 16.82 -3.67 2.70
C GLN A 24 15.71 -4.68 3.04
N LEU A 25 14.93 -4.46 4.10
CA LEU A 25 13.81 -5.35 4.44
C LEU A 25 12.71 -5.32 3.38
N ASP A 26 12.43 -4.14 2.81
CA ASP A 26 11.37 -3.94 1.83
C ASP A 26 11.68 -4.64 0.50
N SER A 27 12.92 -4.58 0.02
CA SER A 27 13.32 -5.33 -1.20
C SER A 27 13.25 -6.84 -0.99
N LEU A 28 13.67 -7.32 0.19
CA LEU A 28 13.69 -8.75 0.55
C LEU A 28 12.29 -9.38 0.61
N SER A 29 11.26 -8.64 1.05
CA SER A 29 9.89 -9.16 1.09
C SER A 29 9.24 -9.19 -0.30
N VAL A 30 9.51 -8.20 -1.14
CA VAL A 30 8.92 -8.11 -2.49
C VAL A 30 9.52 -9.17 -3.42
N ASP A 31 10.82 -9.42 -3.33
CA ASP A 31 11.52 -10.42 -4.13
C ASP A 31 11.05 -11.86 -3.85
N ALA A 32 10.57 -12.11 -2.63
CA ALA A 32 10.04 -13.41 -2.22
C ALA A 32 8.55 -13.60 -2.59
N GLU A 33 7.76 -12.53 -2.65
CA GLU A 33 6.32 -12.60 -2.88
C GLU A 33 5.91 -12.44 -4.35
N ILE A 34 6.57 -11.57 -5.12
CA ILE A 34 6.21 -11.32 -6.52
C ILE A 34 6.29 -12.60 -7.39
N PRO A 35 7.31 -13.46 -7.28
CA PRO A 35 7.35 -14.70 -8.07
C PRO A 35 6.24 -15.70 -7.76
N LYS A 36 5.55 -15.55 -6.61
CA LYS A 36 4.40 -16.40 -6.22
C LYS A 36 3.08 -15.89 -6.79
N VAL A 37 3.03 -14.68 -7.34
CA VAL A 37 1.82 -14.10 -7.93
C VAL A 37 1.50 -14.83 -9.22
N THR A 38 0.32 -15.44 -9.28
CA THR A 38 -0.22 -16.03 -10.51
C THR A 38 -0.79 -14.92 -11.38
N ILE A 39 -0.22 -14.74 -12.57
CA ILE A 39 -0.78 -13.82 -13.56
C ILE A 39 -2.05 -14.46 -14.14
N PRO A 40 -3.21 -13.79 -14.11
CA PRO A 40 -4.45 -14.37 -14.60
C PRO A 40 -4.43 -14.59 -16.11
N ASP A 41 -5.05 -15.69 -16.55
CA ASP A 41 -5.31 -15.95 -17.96
C ASP A 41 -6.16 -14.82 -18.56
N PHE A 42 -5.78 -14.33 -19.74
CA PHE A 42 -6.54 -13.31 -20.45
C PHE A 42 -6.80 -13.71 -21.89
N THR A 43 -7.95 -13.30 -22.41
CA THR A 43 -8.34 -13.53 -23.81
C THR A 43 -8.69 -12.19 -24.43
N LEU A 44 -8.02 -11.85 -25.54
CA LEU A 44 -8.34 -10.72 -26.38
C LEU A 44 -9.12 -11.18 -27.60
N ASP A 45 -10.15 -10.43 -27.94
CA ASP A 45 -10.74 -10.45 -29.28
C ASP A 45 -9.90 -9.53 -30.17
N ILE A 46 -9.42 -10.05 -31.30
CA ILE A 46 -8.60 -9.32 -32.27
C ILE A 46 -9.36 -9.16 -33.58
N THR A 47 -9.29 -7.98 -34.20
CA THR A 47 -9.92 -7.71 -35.50
C THR A 47 -8.94 -7.00 -36.41
N ALA A 48 -8.54 -7.63 -37.51
CA ALA A 48 -7.70 -6.98 -38.52
C ALA A 48 -8.09 -7.35 -39.94
N GLY A 49 -8.16 -6.33 -40.80
CA GLY A 49 -8.67 -6.47 -42.17
C GLY A 49 -10.09 -7.07 -42.14
N PRO A 50 -10.40 -8.05 -43.01
CA PRO A 50 -11.71 -8.72 -43.01
C PRO A 50 -11.85 -9.82 -41.93
N GLY A 51 -10.83 -10.08 -41.12
CA GLY A 51 -10.79 -11.21 -40.18
C GLY A 51 -10.95 -10.80 -38.71
N THR A 52 -11.69 -11.61 -37.97
CA THR A 52 -11.80 -11.57 -36.50
C THR A 52 -11.22 -12.84 -35.90
N GLY A 53 -10.57 -12.75 -34.74
CA GLY A 53 -10.01 -13.90 -34.03
C GLY A 53 -9.99 -13.68 -32.52
N LYS A 54 -9.55 -14.69 -31.78
CA LYS A 54 -9.30 -14.60 -30.34
C LYS A 54 -7.89 -15.06 -30.03
N VAL A 55 -7.18 -14.31 -29.20
CA VAL A 55 -5.86 -14.67 -28.66
C VAL A 55 -6.03 -14.87 -27.17
N SER A 56 -5.72 -16.06 -26.69
CA SER A 56 -5.71 -16.37 -25.26
C SER A 56 -4.27 -16.57 -24.81
N VAL A 57 -3.89 -15.91 -23.72
CA VAL A 57 -2.63 -16.11 -23.02
C VAL A 57 -2.95 -16.78 -21.70
N ARG A 58 -2.31 -17.92 -21.45
CA ARG A 58 -2.59 -18.77 -20.29
C ARG A 58 -1.31 -19.22 -19.63
N GLU A 59 -1.40 -19.52 -18.34
CA GLU A 59 -0.33 -20.16 -17.56
C GLU A 59 0.99 -19.37 -17.59
N LEU A 60 0.88 -18.04 -17.51
CA LEU A 60 2.06 -17.18 -17.47
C LEU A 60 2.85 -17.42 -16.17
N ASN A 61 4.15 -17.65 -16.30
CA ASN A 61 5.06 -17.93 -15.21
C ASN A 61 6.27 -16.97 -15.22
N ILE A 62 6.39 -16.18 -14.17
CA ILE A 62 7.49 -15.21 -14.01
C ILE A 62 8.80 -15.99 -13.82
N THR A 63 9.68 -15.98 -14.82
CA THR A 63 10.96 -16.72 -14.75
C THR A 63 12.09 -15.90 -14.16
N LYS A 64 12.03 -14.57 -14.30
CA LYS A 64 12.97 -13.67 -13.66
C LYS A 64 12.28 -12.37 -13.28
N PHE A 65 12.47 -11.98 -12.02
CA PHE A 65 12.01 -10.71 -11.47
C PHE A 65 13.22 -9.90 -11.01
N ASN A 66 13.23 -8.61 -11.32
CA ASN A 66 14.17 -7.66 -10.77
C ASN A 66 13.41 -6.67 -9.89
N SER A 67 13.75 -6.65 -8.60
CA SER A 67 13.13 -5.75 -7.63
C SER A 67 13.21 -4.31 -8.10
N PRO A 68 12.10 -3.56 -8.05
CA PRO A 68 12.17 -2.14 -8.25
C PRO A 68 12.87 -1.47 -7.07
N LYS A 69 13.46 -0.31 -7.31
CA LYS A 69 13.84 0.61 -6.25
C LYS A 69 12.58 1.28 -5.72
N PHE A 70 12.35 1.20 -4.41
CA PHE A 70 11.26 1.91 -3.73
C PHE A 70 11.75 3.26 -3.22
N GLU A 71 10.91 4.27 -3.35
CA GLU A 71 11.11 5.59 -2.77
C GLU A 71 9.85 6.00 -2.04
N PHE A 72 9.99 6.31 -0.76
CA PHE A 72 8.89 6.72 0.12
C PHE A 72 8.96 8.23 0.35
N SER A 73 7.80 8.87 0.38
CA SER A 73 7.72 10.29 0.69
C SER A 73 6.46 10.62 1.49
N LEU A 74 6.61 11.55 2.43
CA LEU A 74 5.52 12.10 3.21
C LEU A 74 5.11 13.45 2.61
N GLY A 75 3.81 13.62 2.41
CA GLY A 75 3.19 14.87 2.01
C GLY A 75 2.11 15.28 3.00
N ASP A 76 1.55 16.47 2.81
CA ASP A 76 0.53 17.03 3.71
C ASP A 76 -0.77 16.18 3.72
N ASP A 77 -0.96 15.33 2.71
CA ASP A 77 -2.14 14.47 2.54
C ASP A 77 -1.90 12.99 2.90
N GLY A 78 -0.68 12.59 3.28
CA GLY A 78 -0.38 11.20 3.61
C GLY A 78 1.02 10.69 3.24
N LEU A 79 1.14 9.37 3.26
CA LEU A 79 2.30 8.63 2.76
C LEU A 79 2.12 8.36 1.27
N SER A 80 3.19 8.47 0.50
CA SER A 80 3.22 7.95 -0.86
C SER A 80 4.50 7.17 -1.07
N TRP A 81 4.42 6.13 -1.88
CA TRP A 81 5.59 5.40 -2.33
C TRP A 81 5.52 5.22 -3.84
N SER A 82 6.70 5.30 -4.44
CA SER A 82 6.91 5.03 -5.85
C SER A 82 7.92 3.91 -5.99
N SER A 83 7.69 3.03 -6.95
CA SER A 83 8.65 2.02 -7.36
C SER A 83 9.16 2.36 -8.76
N MET A 84 10.45 2.13 -9.02
CA MET A 84 11.07 2.36 -10.34
C MET A 84 12.04 1.25 -10.69
N ARG A 85 12.34 1.08 -11.98
CA ARG A 85 13.31 0.09 -12.50
C ARG A 85 12.93 -1.37 -12.26
N GLY A 86 11.69 -1.66 -11.85
CA GLY A 86 11.19 -3.02 -11.77
C GLY A 86 11.20 -3.66 -13.15
N ALA A 87 11.60 -4.93 -13.24
CA ALA A 87 11.57 -5.64 -14.51
C ALA A 87 11.10 -7.08 -14.31
N VAL A 88 10.28 -7.53 -15.25
CA VAL A 88 9.77 -8.90 -15.31
C VAL A 88 10.19 -9.48 -16.65
N TRP A 89 10.76 -10.67 -16.59
CA TRP A 89 11.02 -11.50 -17.75
C TRP A 89 10.33 -12.83 -17.58
N GLU A 90 9.70 -13.25 -18.67
CA GLU A 90 9.04 -14.52 -18.77
C GLU A 90 9.47 -15.23 -20.05
N SER A 91 9.67 -16.54 -19.95
CA SER A 91 10.07 -17.40 -21.06
C SER A 91 9.09 -18.56 -21.20
N GLY A 92 8.62 -18.79 -22.43
CA GLY A 92 7.71 -19.88 -22.78
C GLY A 92 7.37 -19.85 -24.26
N TRP A 93 6.18 -20.33 -24.62
CA TRP A 93 5.62 -20.17 -25.97
C TRP A 93 5.41 -18.69 -26.34
N VAL A 94 5.13 -17.86 -25.34
CA VAL A 94 5.18 -16.41 -25.44
C VAL A 94 6.32 -15.94 -24.52
N GLN A 95 7.27 -15.19 -25.06
CA GLN A 95 8.28 -14.51 -24.26
C GLN A 95 7.79 -13.09 -24.00
N VAL A 96 7.86 -12.64 -22.75
CA VAL A 96 7.41 -11.30 -22.36
C VAL A 96 8.52 -10.60 -21.62
N LEU A 97 8.79 -9.36 -22.02
CA LEU A 97 9.75 -8.46 -21.38
C LEU A 97 9.04 -7.18 -20.99
N ALA A 98 8.88 -6.95 -19.69
CA ALA A 98 8.42 -5.70 -19.14
C ALA A 98 9.57 -5.05 -18.35
N VAL A 99 9.96 -3.84 -18.75
CA VAL A 99 11.08 -3.11 -18.13
C VAL A 99 10.61 -1.76 -17.64
N ASP A 100 11.14 -1.40 -16.47
CA ASP A 100 10.86 -0.16 -15.77
C ASP A 100 9.35 -0.04 -15.48
N ILE A 101 8.86 -1.07 -14.77
CA ILE A 101 7.54 -1.07 -14.14
C ILE A 101 7.59 -0.08 -12.99
N ARG A 102 6.73 0.93 -13.05
CA ARG A 102 6.63 2.00 -12.07
C ARG A 102 5.29 1.96 -11.39
N VAL A 103 5.26 1.80 -10.07
CA VAL A 103 4.04 1.79 -9.29
C VAL A 103 4.07 2.97 -8.33
N ASN A 104 3.10 3.87 -8.43
CA ASN A 104 2.90 4.95 -7.48
C ASN A 104 1.64 4.67 -6.69
N VAL A 105 1.74 4.69 -5.38
CA VAL A 105 0.61 4.52 -4.49
C VAL A 105 0.64 5.60 -3.42
N SER A 106 -0.52 6.17 -3.13
CA SER A 106 -0.73 7.05 -1.99
C SER A 106 -1.56 6.32 -0.94
N ALA A 107 -1.24 6.48 0.33
CA ALA A 107 -2.04 6.03 1.45
C ALA A 107 -2.10 7.08 2.56
N ARG A 108 -3.14 7.02 3.38
CA ARG A 108 -3.30 7.83 4.57
C ARG A 108 -3.70 6.94 5.73
N LEU A 109 -3.40 7.38 6.94
CA LEU A 109 -3.85 6.80 8.19
C LEU A 109 -5.07 7.59 8.64
N LEU A 110 -6.03 6.87 9.21
CA LEU A 110 -7.23 7.40 9.81
C LEU A 110 -7.42 6.75 11.18
N GLY A 111 -7.88 7.50 12.18
CA GLY A 111 -8.40 6.93 13.41
C GLY A 111 -9.79 6.32 13.19
N ARG A 112 -9.96 5.02 13.40
CA ARG A 112 -11.26 4.33 13.38
C ARG A 112 -11.32 3.27 14.47
N TYR A 113 -12.42 3.24 15.22
CA TYR A 113 -12.59 2.34 16.38
C TYR A 113 -11.42 2.43 17.36
N ASP A 114 -10.99 3.66 17.67
CA ASP A 114 -9.90 3.97 18.61
C ASP A 114 -8.53 3.45 18.17
N ARG A 115 -8.39 3.13 16.88
CA ARG A 115 -7.19 2.50 16.28
C ARG A 115 -6.77 3.19 15.00
N PRO A 116 -5.49 3.15 14.65
CA PRO A 116 -5.05 3.64 13.35
C PRO A 116 -5.48 2.63 12.28
N GLN A 117 -5.91 3.11 11.13
CA GLN A 117 -6.28 2.33 9.95
C GLN A 117 -5.65 2.97 8.72
N ILE A 118 -5.08 2.16 7.84
CA ILE A 118 -4.57 2.59 6.54
C ILE A 118 -5.73 2.60 5.55
N GLU A 119 -5.84 3.70 4.80
CA GLU A 119 -6.65 3.82 3.61
C GLU A 119 -5.74 4.12 2.42
N ILE A 120 -5.88 3.34 1.35
CA ILE A 120 -5.17 3.57 0.10
C ILE A 120 -5.98 4.55 -0.74
N GLY A 121 -5.31 5.60 -1.19
CA GLY A 121 -5.84 6.55 -2.15
C GLY A 121 -5.63 6.07 -3.59
N ARG A 122 -4.92 6.90 -4.37
CA ARG A 122 -4.63 6.61 -5.78
C ARG A 122 -3.53 5.57 -5.89
N CYS A 123 -3.70 4.66 -6.85
CA CYS A 123 -2.66 3.76 -7.31
C CYS A 123 -2.56 3.88 -8.83
N THR A 124 -1.33 3.99 -9.33
CA THR A 124 -1.03 3.92 -10.77
C THR A 124 0.12 2.97 -10.97
N ALA A 125 0.02 2.11 -11.97
CA ALA A 125 1.11 1.24 -12.40
C ALA A 125 1.32 1.40 -13.90
N ASP A 126 2.55 1.74 -14.28
CA ASP A 126 2.95 2.03 -15.65
C ASP A 126 4.14 1.15 -16.06
N VAL A 127 4.18 0.78 -17.34
CA VAL A 127 5.28 -0.01 -17.91
C VAL A 127 5.89 0.80 -19.04
N LEU A 128 7.15 1.23 -18.87
CA LEU A 128 7.85 2.06 -19.85
C LEU A 128 8.10 1.28 -21.13
N TYR A 129 8.73 0.11 -21.01
CA TYR A 129 9.04 -0.75 -22.14
C TYR A 129 8.36 -2.10 -21.98
N PHE A 130 7.61 -2.50 -23.00
CA PHE A 130 6.92 -3.78 -23.05
C PHE A 130 7.17 -4.39 -24.42
N ASP A 131 7.63 -5.63 -24.42
CA ASP A 131 7.84 -6.41 -25.62
C ASP A 131 7.35 -7.84 -25.41
N PHE A 132 6.90 -8.46 -26.50
CA PHE A 132 6.50 -9.85 -26.49
C PHE A 132 6.84 -10.52 -27.81
N GLU A 133 7.26 -11.78 -27.73
CA GLU A 133 7.54 -12.64 -28.87
C GLU A 133 6.71 -13.91 -28.76
N ILE A 134 6.08 -14.32 -29.86
CA ILE A 134 5.30 -15.57 -29.91
C ILE A 134 6.09 -16.60 -30.69
N GLY A 135 6.47 -17.68 -30.03
CA GLY A 135 7.10 -18.85 -30.65
C GLY A 135 6.10 -19.71 -31.44
N GLY A 136 6.60 -20.68 -32.21
CA GLY A 136 5.76 -21.71 -32.83
C GLY A 136 5.20 -21.41 -34.22
N GLY A 137 5.99 -20.83 -35.13
CA GLY A 137 5.64 -20.75 -36.56
C GLY A 137 4.55 -19.73 -36.91
N VAL A 138 4.19 -18.85 -35.96
CA VAL A 138 3.27 -17.74 -36.19
C VAL A 138 3.89 -16.77 -37.20
N ILE A 139 3.08 -16.29 -38.15
CA ILE A 139 3.60 -15.40 -39.20
C ILE A 139 3.87 -14.02 -38.59
N PRO A 140 5.11 -13.50 -38.62
CA PRO A 140 5.48 -12.25 -37.91
C PRO A 140 4.61 -11.04 -38.25
N TRP A 141 4.07 -10.97 -39.48
CA TRP A 141 3.19 -9.86 -39.89
C TRP A 141 1.87 -9.83 -39.10
N LEU A 142 1.33 -10.98 -38.70
CA LEU A 142 0.07 -11.06 -37.96
C LEU A 142 0.25 -10.57 -36.52
N VAL A 143 1.37 -10.89 -35.89
CA VAL A 143 1.71 -10.41 -34.54
C VAL A 143 1.96 -8.91 -34.56
N ASN A 144 2.69 -8.41 -35.56
CA ASN A 144 2.93 -6.98 -35.71
C ASN A 144 1.66 -6.17 -35.95
N LEU A 145 0.65 -6.76 -36.61
CA LEU A 145 -0.62 -6.08 -36.89
C LEU A 145 -1.43 -5.77 -35.62
N PHE A 146 -1.29 -6.57 -34.57
CA PHE A 146 -2.01 -6.43 -33.31
C PHE A 146 -1.14 -6.00 -32.14
N ARG A 147 0.11 -5.61 -32.41
CA ARG A 147 1.10 -5.37 -31.35
C ARG A 147 0.66 -4.28 -30.40
N ASP A 148 0.06 -3.22 -30.92
CA ASP A 148 -0.42 -2.08 -30.13
C ASP A 148 -1.62 -2.46 -29.25
N ASP A 149 -2.60 -3.19 -29.81
CA ASP A 149 -3.79 -3.63 -29.07
C ASP A 149 -3.43 -4.61 -27.95
N ILE A 150 -2.58 -5.60 -28.27
CA ILE A 150 -2.08 -6.58 -27.30
C ILE A 150 -1.28 -5.87 -26.20
N SER A 151 -0.36 -4.96 -26.57
CA SER A 151 0.44 -4.22 -25.60
C SER A 151 -0.44 -3.40 -24.66
N LYS A 152 -1.47 -2.72 -25.19
CA LYS A 152 -2.39 -1.92 -24.38
C LYS A 152 -3.14 -2.77 -23.35
N VAL A 153 -3.69 -3.91 -23.77
CA VAL A 153 -4.44 -4.78 -22.86
C VAL A 153 -3.53 -5.40 -21.81
N ILE A 154 -2.34 -5.85 -22.18
CA ILE A 154 -1.39 -6.43 -21.20
C ILE A 154 -0.92 -5.36 -20.21
N LYS A 155 -0.58 -4.15 -20.67
CA LYS A 155 -0.23 -3.04 -19.77
C LYS A 155 -1.37 -2.72 -18.80
N GLN A 156 -2.62 -2.75 -19.28
CA GLN A 156 -3.79 -2.54 -18.41
C GLN A 156 -3.99 -3.68 -17.41
N ALA A 157 -3.74 -4.94 -17.81
CA ALA A 157 -3.78 -6.07 -16.90
C ALA A 157 -2.70 -5.96 -15.81
N ILE A 158 -1.46 -5.60 -16.18
CA ILE A 158 -0.37 -5.33 -15.22
C ILE A 158 -0.77 -4.21 -14.27
N HIS A 159 -1.35 -3.12 -14.79
CA HIS A 159 -1.81 -2.00 -13.99
C HIS A 159 -2.81 -2.44 -12.91
N ASN A 160 -3.86 -3.15 -13.33
CA ASN A 160 -4.91 -3.62 -12.43
C ASN A 160 -4.34 -4.59 -11.39
N GLN A 161 -3.57 -5.59 -11.83
CA GLN A 161 -3.01 -6.60 -10.94
C GLN A 161 -2.06 -6.00 -9.90
N ALA A 162 -1.19 -5.07 -10.31
CA ALA A 162 -0.28 -4.39 -9.39
C ALA A 162 -1.04 -3.56 -8.34
N CYS A 163 -2.05 -2.80 -8.78
CA CYS A 163 -2.84 -1.99 -7.87
C CYS A 163 -3.75 -2.81 -6.94
N ASP A 164 -4.33 -3.90 -7.43
CA ASP A 164 -5.16 -4.78 -6.60
C ASP A 164 -4.32 -5.56 -5.59
N THR A 165 -3.11 -5.95 -5.96
CA THR A 165 -2.14 -6.59 -5.03
C THR A 165 -1.67 -5.59 -3.97
N ALA A 166 -1.33 -4.36 -4.36
CA ALA A 166 -0.98 -3.30 -3.41
C ALA A 166 -2.13 -3.01 -2.44
N ARG A 167 -3.37 -3.01 -2.93
CA ARG A 167 -4.58 -2.88 -2.10
C ARG A 167 -4.76 -4.04 -1.15
N SER A 168 -4.67 -5.29 -1.61
CA SER A 168 -4.99 -6.44 -0.77
C SER A 168 -4.00 -6.61 0.39
N ILE A 169 -2.70 -6.47 0.13
CA ILE A 169 -1.66 -6.65 1.15
C ILE A 169 -1.76 -5.54 2.20
N LEU A 170 -1.88 -4.28 1.79
CA LEU A 170 -1.84 -3.15 2.71
C LEU A 170 -3.19 -2.85 3.37
N LEU A 171 -4.33 -3.04 2.68
CA LEU A 171 -5.64 -2.73 3.26
C LEU A 171 -6.22 -3.87 4.08
N VAL A 172 -5.98 -5.14 3.71
CA VAL A 172 -6.62 -6.26 4.42
C VAL A 172 -5.71 -6.72 5.53
N GLN A 173 -4.51 -7.18 5.20
CA GLN A 173 -3.65 -7.82 6.20
C GLN A 173 -3.14 -6.83 7.25
N PHE A 174 -2.74 -5.63 6.83
CA PHE A 174 -2.20 -4.65 7.76
C PHE A 174 -3.29 -4.01 8.63
N ASN A 175 -4.47 -3.69 8.08
CA ASN A 175 -5.57 -3.18 8.90
C ASN A 175 -6.10 -4.23 9.87
N ASP A 176 -6.17 -5.49 9.48
CA ASP A 176 -6.51 -6.59 10.39
C ASP A 176 -5.52 -6.63 11.55
N PHE A 177 -4.22 -6.53 11.26
CA PHE A 177 -3.20 -6.43 12.32
C PHE A 177 -3.40 -5.19 13.20
N LEU A 178 -3.60 -4.00 12.63
CA LEU A 178 -3.83 -2.77 13.40
C LEU A 178 -5.08 -2.87 14.30
N MET A 179 -6.10 -3.62 13.86
CA MET A 179 -7.29 -3.91 14.65
C MET A 179 -7.02 -4.83 15.86
N THR A 180 -5.99 -5.69 15.79
CA THR A 180 -5.61 -6.60 16.88
C THR A 180 -4.78 -5.96 17.98
N LEU A 181 -4.28 -4.73 17.80
CA LEU A 181 -3.48 -4.08 18.83
C LEU A 181 -4.26 -4.06 20.17
N PRO A 182 -3.65 -4.27 21.33
CA PRO A 182 -4.38 -4.17 22.59
C PRO A 182 -4.65 -2.69 22.90
N LEU A 183 -5.89 -2.28 23.25
CA LEU A 183 -6.15 -0.92 23.77
C LEU A 183 -5.84 -0.81 25.27
N HIS A 184 -5.73 -1.94 25.96
CA HIS A 184 -5.44 -2.06 27.39
C HIS A 184 -4.10 -2.79 27.56
N VAL A 185 -3.05 -2.06 27.90
CA VAL A 185 -1.67 -2.59 27.94
C VAL A 185 -1.17 -2.64 29.38
N PRO A 186 -0.73 -3.81 29.89
CA PRO A 186 -0.20 -3.91 31.25
C PRO A 186 1.15 -3.18 31.36
N ILE A 187 1.28 -2.33 32.38
CA ILE A 187 2.53 -1.64 32.73
C ILE A 187 3.14 -2.13 34.06
N GLY A 188 2.49 -3.10 34.71
CA GLY A 188 2.99 -3.83 35.88
C GLY A 188 2.25 -3.51 37.18
N ASN A 189 2.40 -4.34 38.21
CA ASN A 189 1.76 -4.17 39.53
C ASN A 189 0.25 -3.92 39.46
N ASN A 190 -0.44 -4.60 38.54
CA ASN A 190 -1.88 -4.44 38.28
C ASN A 190 -2.27 -3.04 37.73
N PHE A 191 -1.32 -2.28 37.19
CA PHE A 191 -1.58 -1.07 36.42
C PHE A 191 -1.57 -1.37 34.93
N TYR A 192 -2.44 -0.65 34.21
CA TYR A 192 -2.59 -0.72 32.78
C TYR A 192 -2.67 0.68 32.19
N VAL A 193 -2.38 0.78 30.90
CA VAL A 193 -2.64 1.96 30.09
C VAL A 193 -3.77 1.61 29.15
N ASP A 194 -4.89 2.29 29.33
CA ASP A 194 -5.95 2.36 28.33
C ASP A 194 -5.58 3.46 27.35
N TYR A 195 -5.50 3.17 26.06
CA TYR A 195 -5.27 4.19 25.05
C TYR A 195 -6.22 4.06 23.87
N ALA A 196 -6.46 5.18 23.21
CA ALA A 196 -7.27 5.30 22.01
C ALA A 196 -6.58 6.28 21.04
N VAL A 197 -6.54 5.93 19.75
CA VAL A 197 -6.12 6.87 18.71
C VAL A 197 -7.22 7.90 18.49
N ASP A 198 -6.90 9.17 18.73
CA ASP A 198 -7.79 10.27 18.38
C ASP A 198 -7.78 10.50 16.86
N ARG A 199 -8.85 11.10 16.34
CA ARG A 199 -9.09 11.20 14.89
C ARG A 199 -8.09 12.12 14.17
N ASN A 200 -7.35 12.95 14.90
CA ASN A 200 -6.44 13.96 14.35
C ASN A 200 -5.06 13.37 14.05
N ILE A 201 -4.92 12.71 12.90
CA ILE A 201 -3.62 12.36 12.35
C ILE A 201 -3.10 13.53 11.53
N THR A 202 -1.94 14.05 11.90
CA THR A 202 -1.28 15.18 11.25
C THR A 202 -0.09 14.69 10.43
N TYR A 203 -0.05 15.12 9.18
CA TYR A 203 1.05 14.84 8.28
C TYR A 203 1.95 16.05 8.13
N THR A 204 3.25 15.80 8.15
CA THR A 204 4.26 16.74 7.68
C THR A 204 5.16 16.04 6.69
N ARG A 205 6.01 16.79 6.00
CA ARG A 205 7.03 16.22 5.09
C ARG A 205 8.11 15.39 5.79
N GLN A 206 8.14 15.40 7.12
CA GLN A 206 9.20 14.77 7.92
C GLN A 206 8.68 13.68 8.85
N PHE A 207 7.46 13.81 9.33
CA PHE A 207 6.88 12.87 10.28
C PHE A 207 5.36 12.81 10.16
N VAL A 208 4.82 11.70 10.62
CA VAL A 208 3.39 11.51 10.88
C VAL A 208 3.17 11.56 12.38
N GLU A 209 2.23 12.36 12.83
CA GLU A 209 1.86 12.49 14.23
C GLU A 209 0.41 12.05 14.41
N ALA A 210 0.17 11.19 15.39
CA ALA A 210 -1.18 10.80 15.80
C ALA A 210 -1.36 11.19 17.26
N GLU A 211 -2.45 11.87 17.56
CA GLU A 211 -2.83 12.17 18.93
C GLU A 211 -3.45 10.93 19.57
N LEU A 212 -3.01 10.62 20.79
CA LEU A 212 -3.50 9.48 21.57
C LEU A 212 -4.15 10.01 22.84
N LEU A 213 -5.35 9.53 23.13
CA LEU A 213 -5.93 9.62 24.46
C LEU A 213 -5.41 8.44 25.27
N ALA A 214 -4.86 8.68 26.45
CA ALA A 214 -4.31 7.62 27.28
C ALA A 214 -4.58 7.88 28.77
N ASP A 215 -5.13 6.86 29.45
CA ASP A 215 -5.39 6.85 30.88
C ASP A 215 -4.63 5.70 31.55
N VAL A 216 -4.15 5.93 32.77
CA VAL A 216 -3.58 4.88 33.61
C VAL A 216 -4.66 4.35 34.54
N VAL A 217 -4.97 3.07 34.41
CA VAL A 217 -6.01 2.39 35.19
C VAL A 217 -5.41 1.31 36.10
N TYR A 218 -6.10 0.98 37.18
CA TYR A 218 -5.68 -0.03 38.15
C TYR A 218 -6.69 -1.17 38.21
N GLY A 219 -6.22 -2.40 38.11
CA GLY A 219 -7.07 -3.60 38.14
C GLY A 219 -7.91 -3.78 36.88
N THR A 220 -9.17 -4.17 37.07
CA THR A 220 -10.14 -4.40 35.97
C THR A 220 -10.97 -3.18 35.63
N ASP A 221 -10.72 -2.05 36.30
CA ASP A 221 -11.44 -0.81 36.03
C ASP A 221 -11.00 -0.28 34.66
N SER A 222 -11.96 -0.07 33.77
CA SER A 222 -11.73 0.60 32.48
C SER A 222 -12.53 1.90 32.48
N CYS A 223 -11.85 3.01 32.24
CA CYS A 223 -12.51 4.26 31.92
C CYS A 223 -12.65 4.28 30.41
N HIS A 224 -13.88 4.12 29.89
CA HIS A 224 -14.11 4.37 28.47
C HIS A 224 -13.79 5.84 28.19
N LEU A 225 -12.65 6.09 27.53
CA LEU A 225 -12.23 7.40 27.05
C LEU A 225 -13.37 7.96 26.17
N GLN A 226 -14.19 8.85 26.74
CA GLN A 226 -15.17 9.57 25.94
C GLN A 226 -14.39 10.61 25.13
N HIS A 227 -14.61 10.64 23.81
CA HIS A 227 -14.16 11.75 22.98
C HIS A 227 -14.68 13.05 23.61
N VAL A 228 -13.77 13.89 24.10
CA VAL A 228 -14.13 15.18 24.66
C VAL A 228 -14.63 16.04 23.50
N GLU A 229 -15.94 16.31 23.45
CA GLU A 229 -16.48 17.27 22.50
C GLU A 229 -15.80 18.64 22.72
N PRO A 230 -15.44 19.36 21.64
CA PRO A 230 -14.83 20.67 21.76
C PRO A 230 -15.74 21.59 22.58
N TRP A 231 -15.16 22.26 23.57
CA TRP A 231 -15.85 23.22 24.43
C TRP A 231 -16.38 24.41 23.60
N ASP A 232 -17.67 24.39 23.29
CA ASP A 232 -18.37 25.55 22.71
C ASP A 232 -18.62 26.58 23.82
N GLY A 233 -17.67 27.49 23.99
CA GLY A 233 -17.65 28.53 25.04
C GLY A 233 -18.74 29.60 24.93
N GLN A 234 -20.02 29.23 24.89
CA GLN A 234 -21.15 30.16 25.01
C GLN A 234 -21.62 30.29 26.46
N PHE A 235 -21.08 31.28 27.15
CA PHE A 235 -21.66 31.82 28.38
C PHE A 235 -22.99 32.49 28.06
N PHE A 236 -24.10 31.92 28.53
CA PHE A 236 -25.35 32.64 28.70
C PHE A 236 -25.21 33.54 29.94
N LEU A 237 -25.03 34.85 29.72
CA LEU A 237 -25.32 35.85 30.73
C LEU A 237 -26.85 36.05 30.73
N SER A 238 -27.50 35.53 31.76
CA SER A 238 -28.86 35.94 32.11
C SER A 238 -28.79 37.24 32.91
N GLU A 239 -29.24 38.34 32.32
CA GLU A 239 -29.83 39.46 33.06
C GLU A 239 -31.33 39.20 33.31
#